data_AF-A0A5J4ZBW6-F1
#
_entry.id   AF-A0A5J4ZBW6-F1
#
_cell.length_a   1.000
_cell.length_b   1.000
_cell.length_c   1.000
_cell.angle_alpha   90.00
_cell.angle_beta   90.00
_cell.angle_gamma   90.00
#
_symmetry.space_group_name_H-M   'P 1'
#
loop_
_entity.id
_entity.type
_entity.pdbx_description
1 polymer ?
#
loop_
_entity_poly.entity_id
_entity_poly.type
_entity_poly.pdbx_seq_one_letter_code
_entity_poly.pdbx_strand_id
1 'polypeptide(L)'
;MAANALGGSLAKIIQPLLLNTTTRSPDKPLFDPLKTTPTPTSSSFFGSHKLRPISHNKQNPARASRRSATVVAVSDVIKEKKLKSSNLLITKEEGLDLYEDMVLGRAFEDMCAQRYYRGKMFGFVHLYNGQEAVSTGFIKLLKKEDCVVSTYRDHVHALSQGVPARAVMSELFGKTTGCC
;
A
#
# COMPACT_ATOMS: atom_id res chain seq x y z
N MET A 1 -34.73 61.29 2.83
CA MET A 1 -35.65 61.08 1.70
C MET A 1 -35.52 59.61 1.31
N ALA A 2 -36.30 58.71 1.91
CA ALA A 2 -37.61 58.22 1.44
C ALA A 2 -37.45 57.31 0.20
N ALA A 3 -38.02 56.10 0.09
CA ALA A 3 -38.86 55.28 0.95
C ALA A 3 -38.87 53.82 0.42
N ASN A 4 -39.33 52.90 1.26
CA ASN A 4 -39.56 51.46 1.07
C ASN A 4 -40.62 51.09 0.02
N ALA A 5 -40.54 49.84 -0.47
CA ALA A 5 -41.69 48.93 -0.67
C ALA A 5 -41.13 47.47 -0.64
N LEU A 6 -41.43 46.62 0.35
CA LEU A 6 -42.66 45.79 0.51
C LEU A 6 -42.92 44.93 -0.75
N GLY A 7 -43.06 43.61 -0.73
CA GLY A 7 -43.22 42.64 0.35
C GLY A 7 -43.87 41.35 -0.22
N GLY A 8 -43.69 40.23 0.49
CA GLY A 8 -44.49 39.00 0.40
C GLY A 8 -44.10 38.01 -0.71
N SER A 9 -44.38 36.71 -0.62
CA SER A 9 -44.83 35.84 0.47
C SER A 9 -44.73 34.39 -0.05
N LEU A 10 -44.28 33.48 0.82
CA LEU A 10 -44.50 32.03 0.87
C LEU A 10 -45.37 31.37 -0.22
N ALA A 11 -44.80 30.35 -0.89
CA ALA A 11 -45.50 29.09 -1.17
C ALA A 11 -44.50 27.94 -1.45
N LYS A 12 -44.46 26.97 -0.53
CA LYS A 12 -43.95 25.61 -0.77
C LYS A 12 -44.89 24.91 -1.75
N ILE A 13 -44.39 24.31 -2.83
CA ILE A 13 -45.05 23.15 -3.45
C ILE A 13 -44.00 22.09 -3.80
N ILE A 14 -44.15 20.98 -3.08
CA ILE A 14 -43.50 19.68 -3.25
C ILE A 14 -44.01 19.07 -4.56
N GLN A 15 -43.12 18.66 -5.46
CA GLN A 15 -43.49 17.78 -6.57
C GLN A 15 -43.53 16.33 -6.07
N PRO A 16 -44.63 15.59 -6.27
CA PRO A 16 -44.70 14.17 -5.93
C PRO A 16 -44.06 13.31 -7.03
N LEU A 17 -43.24 12.34 -6.61
CA LEU A 17 -42.95 11.14 -7.40
C LEU A 17 -44.27 10.43 -7.74
N LEU A 18 -44.50 10.15 -9.02
CA LEU A 18 -45.56 9.26 -9.49
C LEU A 18 -44.97 7.87 -9.76
N LEU A 19 -45.56 6.86 -9.12
CA LEU A 19 -45.23 5.44 -9.22
C LEU A 19 -46.23 4.75 -10.17
N ASN A 20 -45.69 3.97 -11.12
CA ASN A 20 -46.19 2.76 -11.80
C ASN A 20 -47.62 2.62 -12.34
N THR A 21 -47.70 2.15 -13.60
CA THR A 21 -48.49 0.95 -13.97
C THR A 21 -47.91 0.23 -15.20
N THR A 22 -47.55 -1.06 -15.02
CA THR A 22 -47.83 -2.24 -15.89
C THR A 22 -47.20 -2.27 -17.31
N THR A 23 -46.36 -3.24 -17.71
CA THR A 23 -46.58 -4.70 -17.80
C THR A 23 -45.26 -5.52 -17.75
N ARG A 24 -45.33 -6.72 -17.16
CA ARG A 24 -44.25 -7.73 -17.08
C ARG A 24 -44.51 -8.89 -18.07
N SER A 25 -43.40 -9.42 -18.57
CA SER A 25 -43.10 -10.55 -19.49
C SER A 25 -43.96 -11.84 -19.46
N PRO A 26 -43.82 -12.68 -20.50
CA PRO A 26 -43.76 -14.13 -20.34
C PRO A 26 -42.37 -14.73 -20.67
N ASP A 27 -42.02 -15.72 -19.85
CA ASP A 27 -41.27 -16.94 -20.12
C ASP A 27 -39.74 -16.94 -20.33
N LYS A 28 -39.02 -17.45 -19.30
CA LYS A 28 -38.08 -18.60 -19.39
C LYS A 28 -37.75 -19.16 -18.00
N PRO A 29 -37.58 -20.49 -17.85
CA PRO A 29 -37.77 -21.17 -16.57
C PRO A 29 -36.57 -21.10 -15.61
N LEU A 30 -36.97 -21.16 -14.34
CA LEU A 30 -36.22 -21.09 -13.09
C LEU A 30 -35.45 -22.40 -12.85
N PHE A 31 -34.21 -22.27 -12.39
CA PHE A 31 -33.36 -23.37 -11.91
C PHE A 31 -33.90 -23.92 -10.58
N ASP A 32 -34.15 -25.23 -10.51
CA ASP A 32 -34.60 -25.94 -9.30
C ASP A 32 -33.43 -26.25 -8.33
N PRO A 33 -33.51 -25.87 -7.04
CA PRO A 33 -32.50 -26.22 -6.05
C PRO A 33 -33.03 -27.26 -5.04
N LEU A 34 -33.22 -28.51 -5.47
CA LEU A 34 -33.44 -29.63 -4.54
C LEU A 34 -32.85 -30.93 -5.11
N LYS A 35 -31.68 -31.32 -4.62
CA LYS A 35 -31.22 -32.72 -4.52
C LYS A 35 -30.14 -32.86 -3.45
N THR A 36 -30.58 -33.23 -2.25
CA THR A 36 -29.81 -33.90 -1.21
C THR A 36 -29.62 -35.38 -1.56
N THR A 37 -28.42 -35.93 -1.38
CA THR A 37 -28.16 -37.12 -0.52
C THR A 37 -26.65 -37.43 -0.39
N PRO A 38 -26.20 -38.13 0.68
CA PRO A 38 -24.86 -38.02 1.26
C PRO A 38 -23.99 -39.29 1.09
N THR A 39 -22.68 -39.21 1.43
CA THR A 39 -21.89 -40.24 2.16
C THR A 39 -20.41 -39.80 2.35
N PRO A 40 -19.66 -40.39 3.31
CA PRO A 40 -18.70 -39.69 4.17
C PRO A 40 -17.23 -40.05 3.91
N THR A 41 -16.30 -39.27 4.49
CA THR A 41 -15.01 -39.67 5.12
C THR A 41 -14.17 -38.40 5.37
N SER A 42 -14.19 -37.87 6.59
CA SER A 42 -13.13 -38.00 7.59
C SER A 42 -11.74 -37.47 7.17
N SER A 43 -11.46 -36.21 7.52
CA SER A 43 -10.10 -35.75 7.80
C SER A 43 -10.12 -34.65 8.87
N SER A 44 -10.45 -35.07 10.09
CA SER A 44 -10.10 -34.33 11.30
C SER A 44 -8.59 -34.42 11.53
N PHE A 45 -7.85 -33.39 11.10
CA PHE A 45 -6.43 -33.23 11.41
C PHE A 45 -6.20 -31.93 12.20
N PHE A 46 -6.78 -31.85 13.39
CA PHE A 46 -6.38 -30.89 14.42
C PHE A 46 -5.33 -31.56 15.32
N GLY A 47 -4.08 -31.49 14.89
CA GLY A 47 -2.91 -31.90 15.67
C GLY A 47 -2.69 -30.94 16.85
N SER A 48 -3.07 -31.41 18.04
CA SER A 48 -2.79 -30.75 19.32
C SER A 48 -1.30 -30.87 19.66
N HIS A 49 -0.53 -29.79 19.53
CA HIS A 49 0.83 -29.73 20.08
C HIS A 49 0.74 -29.48 21.60
N LYS A 50 0.74 -30.57 22.37
CA LYS A 50 0.96 -30.55 23.83
C LYS A 50 2.37 -30.04 24.12
N LEU A 51 2.45 -28.88 24.77
CA LEU A 51 3.66 -28.32 25.36
C LEU A 51 4.23 -29.30 26.41
N ARG A 52 5.53 -29.62 26.33
CA ARG A 52 6.26 -30.30 27.41
C ARG A 52 6.72 -29.25 28.44
N PRO A 53 6.66 -29.56 29.75
CA PRO A 53 7.17 -28.65 30.77
C PRO A 53 8.70 -28.64 30.78
N ILE A 54 9.24 -27.44 30.94
CA ILE A 54 10.67 -27.16 31.13
C ILE A 54 11.11 -27.76 32.47
N SER A 55 12.05 -28.70 32.44
CA SER A 55 12.72 -29.21 33.63
C SER A 55 13.73 -28.16 34.13
N HIS A 56 13.50 -27.63 35.33
CA HIS A 56 14.42 -26.76 36.05
C HIS A 56 15.63 -27.57 36.55
N ASN A 57 16.76 -27.49 35.83
CA ASN A 57 18.04 -27.90 36.37
C ASN A 57 18.68 -26.72 37.12
N LYS A 58 18.78 -26.86 38.44
CA LYS A 58 19.34 -25.89 39.38
C LYS A 58 20.85 -26.06 39.41
N GLN A 59 21.60 -25.25 38.66
CA GLN A 59 23.05 -25.18 38.76
C GLN A 59 23.48 -23.97 39.59
N ASN A 60 24.35 -24.23 40.58
CA ASN A 60 24.93 -23.29 41.54
C ASN A 60 25.72 -22.14 40.86
N PRO A 61 25.82 -20.96 41.49
CA PRO A 61 26.56 -19.83 40.92
C PRO A 61 28.05 -19.97 41.21
N ALA A 62 28.82 -20.43 40.22
CA ALA A 62 30.27 -20.33 40.25
C ALA A 62 30.71 -18.97 39.68
N ARG A 63 31.08 -18.07 40.59
CA ARG A 63 32.15 -17.06 40.47
C ARG A 63 32.19 -16.27 39.15
N ALA A 64 31.51 -15.13 39.13
CA ALA A 64 31.67 -14.09 38.10
C ALA A 64 33.09 -13.49 38.15
N SER A 65 34.01 -14.06 37.38
CA SER A 65 35.21 -13.36 36.94
C SER A 65 34.79 -12.41 35.82
N ARG A 66 34.92 -11.10 36.04
CA ARG A 66 34.71 -10.07 35.02
C ARG A 66 35.61 -10.38 33.82
N ARG A 67 35.05 -10.99 32.77
CA ARG A 67 35.69 -11.02 31.46
C ARG A 67 35.65 -9.60 30.94
N SER A 68 36.81 -8.92 31.00
CA SER A 68 37.07 -7.71 30.25
C SER A 68 36.66 -7.96 28.80
N ALA A 69 35.60 -7.31 28.34
CA ALA A 69 35.25 -7.35 26.93
C ALA A 69 36.42 -6.71 26.19
N THR A 70 37.17 -7.52 25.42
CA THR A 70 38.14 -6.98 24.47
C THR A 70 37.35 -6.07 23.53
N VAL A 71 37.56 -4.77 23.65
CA VAL A 71 37.04 -3.77 22.71
C VAL A 71 37.79 -4.00 21.40
N VAL A 72 37.23 -4.82 20.53
CA VAL A 72 37.74 -5.00 19.17
C VAL A 72 37.37 -3.74 18.40
N ALA A 73 38.36 -3.07 17.80
CA ALA A 73 38.10 -1.89 17.00
C ALA A 73 37.16 -2.27 15.85
N VAL A 74 36.19 -1.41 15.52
CA VAL A 74 35.23 -1.64 14.41
C VAL A 74 35.97 -1.96 13.11
N SER A 75 37.16 -1.38 12.94
CA SER A 75 38.10 -1.62 11.85
C SER A 75 38.58 -3.08 11.73
N ASP A 76 38.73 -3.81 12.84
CA ASP A 76 39.22 -5.19 12.83
C ASP A 76 38.14 -6.20 12.41
N VAL A 77 36.85 -5.81 12.49
CA VAL A 77 35.73 -6.58 11.93
C VAL A 77 35.61 -6.37 10.41
N ILE A 78 36.08 -5.23 9.89
CA ILE A 78 36.06 -4.89 8.45
C ILE A 78 37.31 -5.43 7.73
N LYS A 79 37.90 -6.52 8.22
CA LYS A 79 38.91 -7.27 7.45
C LYS A 79 38.24 -8.43 6.72
N GLU A 80 37.23 -8.11 5.91
CA GLU A 80 36.57 -9.09 5.05
C GLU A 80 37.31 -9.27 3.72
N LYS A 81 37.44 -10.54 3.33
CA LYS A 81 37.91 -11.01 2.03
C LYS A 81 37.22 -10.24 0.91
N LYS A 82 37.99 -9.51 0.12
CA LYS A 82 37.55 -8.93 -1.16
C LYS A 82 37.19 -10.07 -2.12
N LEU A 83 35.96 -10.57 -2.04
CA LEU A 83 35.38 -11.48 -3.01
C LEU A 83 35.37 -10.73 -4.35
N LYS A 84 36.16 -11.23 -5.30
CA LYS A 84 36.17 -10.76 -6.68
C LYS A 84 34.83 -11.18 -7.29
N SER A 85 33.82 -10.30 -7.19
CA SER A 85 32.48 -10.56 -7.71
C SER A 85 32.50 -10.42 -9.23
N SER A 86 32.65 -11.53 -9.94
CA SER A 86 32.77 -11.55 -11.40
C SER A 86 31.46 -11.87 -12.13
N ASN A 87 30.29 -11.80 -11.46
CA ASN A 87 28.97 -12.02 -12.06
C ASN A 87 27.88 -11.18 -11.37
N LEU A 88 28.03 -9.85 -11.33
CA LEU A 88 26.91 -8.99 -10.94
C LEU A 88 26.05 -8.70 -12.17
N LEU A 89 24.75 -8.96 -12.06
CA LEU A 89 23.76 -8.66 -13.11
C LEU A 89 23.49 -7.16 -13.26
N ILE A 90 23.85 -6.37 -12.25
CA ILE A 90 23.58 -4.93 -12.17
C ILE A 90 24.87 -4.27 -11.66
N THR A 91 25.20 -3.11 -12.23
CA THR A 91 26.33 -2.28 -11.78
C THR A 91 26.03 -1.61 -10.44
N LYS A 92 27.05 -1.09 -9.76
CA LYS A 92 26.82 -0.41 -8.47
C LYS A 92 25.97 0.84 -8.67
N GLU A 93 26.20 1.55 -9.77
CA GLU A 93 25.54 2.78 -10.17
C GLU A 93 24.07 2.54 -10.46
N GLU A 94 23.74 1.53 -11.29
CA GLU A 94 22.35 1.11 -11.53
C GLU A 94 21.66 0.69 -10.24
N GLY A 95 22.37 -0.04 -9.37
CA GLY A 95 21.82 -0.42 -8.07
C GLY A 95 21.50 0.75 -7.16
N LEU A 96 22.30 1.81 -7.20
CA LEU A 96 22.04 3.03 -6.45
C LEU A 96 20.83 3.76 -7.02
N ASP A 97 20.73 3.89 -8.34
CA ASP A 97 19.59 4.55 -9.01
C ASP A 97 18.27 3.84 -8.70
N LEU A 98 18.24 2.51 -8.78
CA LEU A 98 17.06 1.71 -8.43
C LEU A 98 16.71 1.83 -6.95
N TYR A 99 17.72 1.84 -6.07
CA TYR A 99 17.52 1.99 -4.64
C TYR A 99 16.93 3.36 -4.28
N GLU A 100 17.48 4.44 -4.83
CA GLU A 100 17.01 5.81 -4.60
C GLU A 100 15.55 5.97 -5.07
N ASP A 101 15.20 5.42 -6.23
CA ASP A 101 13.83 5.47 -6.76
C ASP A 101 12.83 4.72 -5.85
N MET A 102 13.19 3.53 -5.37
CA MET A 102 12.35 2.78 -4.42
C MET A 102 12.21 3.49 -3.06
N VAL A 103 13.30 4.06 -2.54
CA VAL A 103 13.29 4.80 -1.26
C VAL A 103 12.45 6.07 -1.38
N LEU A 104 12.55 6.78 -2.51
CA LEU A 104 11.69 7.92 -2.81
C LEU A 104 10.22 7.51 -2.81
N GLY A 105 9.87 6.43 -3.51
CA GLY A 105 8.52 5.89 -3.54
C GLY A 105 7.99 5.55 -2.15
N ARG A 106 8.78 4.83 -1.34
CA ARG A 106 8.40 4.48 0.04
C ARG A 106 8.18 5.73 0.90
N ALA A 107 9.12 6.67 0.89
CA ALA A 107 9.03 7.87 1.70
C ALA A 107 7.85 8.77 1.30
N PHE A 108 7.56 8.82 -0.01
CA PHE A 108 6.40 9.54 -0.54
C PHE A 108 5.09 8.95 -0.02
N GLU A 109 4.92 7.62 -0.13
CA GLU A 109 3.70 6.95 0.30
C GLU A 109 3.50 7.01 1.82
N ASP A 110 4.57 6.87 2.61
CA ASP A 110 4.52 7.04 4.06
C ASP A 110 4.04 8.46 4.45
N MET A 111 4.47 9.48 3.68
CA MET A 111 4.00 10.85 3.86
C MET A 111 2.52 10.98 3.44
N CYS A 112 2.11 10.40 2.33
CA CYS A 112 0.70 10.36 1.92
C CYS A 112 -0.18 9.75 3.02
N ALA A 113 0.21 8.59 3.55
CA ALA A 113 -0.47 7.94 4.67
C ALA A 113 -0.56 8.86 5.89
N GLN A 114 0.56 9.47 6.30
CA GLN A 114 0.59 10.38 7.44
C GLN A 114 -0.35 11.58 7.26
N ARG A 115 -0.43 12.15 6.05
CA ARG A 115 -1.25 13.33 5.77
C ARG A 115 -2.72 12.97 5.62
N TYR A 116 -3.02 11.80 5.07
CA TYR A 116 -4.36 11.24 5.02
C TYR A 116 -4.93 11.02 6.42
N TYR A 117 -4.18 10.33 7.31
CA TYR A 117 -4.62 10.10 8.70
C TYR A 117 -4.76 11.39 9.52
N ARG A 118 -4.08 12.47 9.13
CA ARG A 118 -4.24 13.81 9.73
C ARG A 118 -5.39 14.61 9.13
N GLY A 119 -6.19 14.03 8.23
CA GLY A 119 -7.31 14.70 7.57
C GLY A 119 -6.87 15.87 6.67
N LYS A 120 -5.65 15.82 6.12
CA LYS A 120 -5.11 16.87 5.24
C LYS A 120 -5.23 16.54 3.76
N MET A 121 -5.49 15.27 3.43
CA MET A 121 -5.81 14.80 2.08
C MET A 121 -7.25 14.33 2.06
N PHE A 122 -7.96 14.61 0.97
CA PHE A 122 -9.38 14.32 0.83
C PHE A 122 -9.61 13.31 -0.30
N GLY A 123 -10.69 12.54 -0.21
CA GLY A 123 -11.01 11.49 -1.19
C GLY A 123 -10.33 10.16 -0.90
N PHE A 124 -9.93 9.47 -1.97
CA PHE A 124 -9.33 8.14 -1.90
C PHE A 124 -7.82 8.22 -2.13
N VAL A 125 -7.05 7.54 -1.28
CA VAL A 125 -5.59 7.44 -1.40
C VAL A 125 -5.22 5.96 -1.41
N HIS A 126 -4.67 5.48 -2.52
CA HIS A 126 -4.24 4.09 -2.68
C HIS A 126 -2.72 4.01 -2.64
N LEU A 127 -2.17 3.50 -1.53
CA LEU A 127 -0.73 3.55 -1.28
C LEU A 127 0.05 2.41 -1.95
N TYR A 128 1.16 2.69 -2.64
CA TYR A 128 1.99 1.69 -3.32
C TYR A 128 3.04 1.01 -2.42
N ASN A 129 2.94 1.14 -1.08
CA ASN A 129 3.90 0.54 -0.14
C ASN A 129 4.08 -0.97 -0.38
N GLY A 130 5.33 -1.40 -0.51
CA GLY A 130 5.71 -2.80 -0.69
C GLY A 130 5.71 -3.27 -2.15
N GLN A 131 5.35 -2.41 -3.10
CA GLN A 131 5.36 -2.69 -4.53
C GLN A 131 6.39 -1.85 -5.31
N GLU A 132 7.23 -1.08 -4.62
CA GLU A 132 8.13 -0.09 -5.24
C GLU A 132 9.07 -0.70 -6.29
N ALA A 133 9.56 -1.92 -6.04
CA ALA A 133 10.41 -2.64 -6.98
C ALA A 133 9.73 -2.91 -8.34
N VAL A 134 8.39 -2.99 -8.37
CA VAL A 134 7.64 -3.20 -9.61
C VAL A 134 7.78 -1.98 -10.52
N SER A 135 7.33 -0.80 -10.06
CA SER A 135 7.40 0.43 -10.84
C SER A 135 8.84 0.81 -11.19
N THR A 136 9.73 0.79 -10.20
CA THR A 136 11.15 1.11 -10.42
C THR A 136 11.78 0.16 -11.43
N GLY A 137 11.54 -1.16 -11.31
CA GLY A 137 12.19 -2.15 -12.14
C GLY A 137 11.85 -2.02 -13.62
N PHE A 138 10.56 -1.98 -13.98
CA PHE A 138 10.19 -1.90 -15.39
C PHE A 138 10.39 -0.50 -15.96
N ILE A 139 10.05 0.57 -15.22
CA ILE A 139 10.13 1.94 -15.74
C ILE A 139 11.56 2.35 -16.06
N LYS A 140 12.54 1.99 -15.21
CA LYS A 140 13.95 2.31 -15.48
C LYS A 140 14.55 1.53 -16.65
N LEU A 141 13.88 0.45 -17.12
CA LEU A 141 14.28 -0.30 -18.30
C LEU A 141 13.64 0.23 -19.59
N LEU A 142 12.56 1.01 -19.49
CA LEU A 142 11.84 1.54 -20.65
C LEU A 142 12.67 2.60 -21.38
N LYS A 143 12.42 2.70 -22.69
CA LYS A 143 12.93 3.79 -23.53
C LYS A 143 12.01 5.00 -23.38
N LYS A 144 12.53 6.16 -23.80
CA LYS A 144 11.80 7.43 -23.71
C LYS A 144 10.50 7.45 -24.52
N GLU A 145 10.43 6.65 -25.58
CA GLU A 145 9.27 6.56 -26.48
C GLU A 145 8.20 5.58 -25.97
N ASP A 146 8.50 4.79 -24.94
CA ASP A 146 7.57 3.81 -24.40
C ASP A 146 6.51 4.48 -23.52
N CYS A 147 5.27 3.98 -23.60
CA CYS A 147 4.15 4.48 -22.82
C CYS A 147 3.90 3.59 -21.59
N VAL A 148 3.68 4.23 -20.44
CA VAL A 148 3.25 3.57 -19.20
C VAL A 148 1.82 3.95 -18.90
N VAL A 149 0.98 2.96 -18.64
CA VAL A 149 -0.40 3.15 -18.18
C VAL A 149 -0.55 2.42 -16.85
N SER A 150 -1.08 3.12 -15.85
CA SER A 150 -1.37 2.56 -14.54
C SER A 150 -2.86 2.72 -14.19
N THR A 151 -3.23 2.21 -13.02
CA THR A 151 -4.59 2.35 -12.47
C THR A 151 -4.58 3.39 -11.35
N TYR A 152 -5.52 3.33 -10.40
CA TYR A 152 -5.66 4.29 -9.30
C TYR A 152 -4.58 4.20 -8.20
N ARG A 153 -3.52 3.40 -8.41
CA ARG A 153 -2.41 3.18 -7.46
C ARG A 153 -1.08 3.49 -8.15
N ASP A 154 -0.96 4.70 -8.62
CA ASP A 154 0.01 5.13 -9.62
C ASP A 154 1.01 6.16 -9.10
N HIS A 155 0.96 6.57 -7.83
CA HIS A 155 1.85 7.60 -7.30
C HIS A 155 3.33 7.27 -7.58
N VAL A 156 3.78 6.06 -7.23
CA VAL A 156 5.16 5.64 -7.45
C VAL A 156 5.46 5.41 -8.94
N HIS A 157 4.47 5.06 -9.76
CA HIS A 157 4.65 5.01 -11.22
C HIS A 157 4.97 6.39 -11.79
N ALA A 158 4.22 7.43 -11.38
CA ALA A 158 4.47 8.80 -11.78
C ALA A 158 5.86 9.29 -11.31
N LEU A 159 6.25 8.96 -10.08
CA LEU A 159 7.59 9.28 -9.54
C LEU A 159 8.69 8.61 -10.36
N SER A 160 8.60 7.30 -10.58
CA SER A 160 9.59 6.53 -11.34
C SER A 160 9.72 7.01 -12.79
N GLN A 161 8.61 7.48 -13.39
CA GLN A 161 8.56 8.09 -14.73
C GLN A 161 9.15 9.52 -14.76
N GLY A 162 9.51 10.08 -13.59
CA GLY A 162 10.17 11.37 -13.48
C GLY A 162 9.24 12.56 -13.20
N VAL A 163 7.97 12.32 -12.87
CA VAL A 163 7.10 13.41 -12.39
C VAL A 163 7.63 13.89 -11.02
N PRO A 164 7.87 15.20 -10.83
CA PRO A 164 8.42 15.68 -9.58
C PRO A 164 7.51 15.36 -8.39
N ALA A 165 8.07 14.79 -7.32
CA ALA A 165 7.32 14.44 -6.11
C ALA A 165 6.52 15.61 -5.52
N ARG A 166 7.03 16.84 -5.64
CA ARG A 166 6.31 18.04 -5.23
C ARG A 166 5.01 18.25 -6.01
N ALA A 167 5.02 18.00 -7.33
CA ALA A 167 3.85 18.14 -8.18
C ALA A 167 2.81 17.06 -7.83
N VAL A 168 3.23 15.80 -7.72
CA VAL A 168 2.34 14.69 -7.30
C VAL A 168 1.75 14.94 -5.92
N MET A 169 2.56 15.38 -4.95
CA MET A 169 2.06 15.72 -3.60
C MET A 169 1.09 16.91 -3.64
N SER A 170 1.35 17.92 -4.50
CA SER A 170 0.46 19.07 -4.66
C SER A 170 -0.89 18.67 -5.22
N GLU A 171 -0.90 17.74 -6.18
CA GLU A 171 -2.12 17.15 -6.73
C GLU A 171 -2.96 16.47 -5.66
N LEU A 172 -2.34 15.61 -4.84
CA LEU A 172 -3.03 14.91 -3.73
C LEU A 172 -3.56 15.87 -2.66
N PHE A 173 -3.03 17.10 -2.58
CA PHE A 173 -3.57 18.16 -1.73
C PHE A 173 -4.60 19.06 -2.43
N GLY A 174 -4.91 18.84 -3.71
CA GLY A 174 -5.82 19.67 -4.50
C GLY A 174 -5.29 21.09 -4.74
N LYS A 175 -3.98 21.24 -4.90
CA LYS A 175 -3.34 22.55 -5.13
C LYS A 175 -3.17 22.83 -6.62
N THR A 176 -3.17 24.11 -6.99
CA THR A 176 -2.92 24.58 -8.37
C THR A 176 -1.52 24.27 -8.91
N THR A 177 -0.58 23.89 -8.04
CA THR A 177 0.75 23.42 -8.43
C THR A 177 0.80 21.89 -8.60
N GLY A 178 -0.37 21.25 -8.68
CA GLY A 178 -0.53 19.84 -9.03
C GLY A 178 -0.04 19.55 -10.45
N CYS A 179 0.05 18.26 -10.77
CA CYS A 179 0.41 17.83 -12.12
C CYS A 179 -0.81 17.81 -13.07
N CYS A 180 -2.04 17.98 -12.57
CA CYS A 180 -3.25 18.10 -13.37
C CYS A 180 -4.22 19.19 -12.88
#